data_AF-A0AA40E8A6-F1
#
_entry.id   AF-A0AA40E8A6-F1
#
_cell.length_a   1.000
_cell.length_b   1.000
_cell.length_c   1.000
_cell.angle_alpha   90.00
_cell.angle_beta   90.00
_cell.angle_gamma   90.00
#
_symmetry.space_group_name_H-M   'P 1'
#
loop_
_entity.id
_entity.type
_entity.pdbx_description
1 polymer ?
#
loop_
_entity_poly.entity_id
_entity_poly.type
_entity_poly.pdbx_seq_one_letter_code
_entity_poly.pdbx_strand_id
1 'polypeptide(L)'
;MQGSGGRNLKIFQAMCGLPALSNVTLATARWVEIAKDLGTHRERELEETQDYWGWMKQTGSRIERHFANRDSALRLIDMYLDFPKRVSLEIREELVLGGKQLEQTRAGKEVEKDLLRQRNAALGRLATTEHMMFEKHDHATMLELERNKMEVDQQIRLLEAKQRELSAGLEKYESEREHEAGFRCCCSKGSRGD
;
A
#
# COMPACT_ATOMS: atom_id res chain seq x y z
N MET A 1 8.77 -6.80 -10.27
CA MET A 1 7.70 -6.82 -9.25
C MET A 1 6.37 -7.25 -9.88
N GLN A 2 5.92 -8.46 -9.57
CA GLN A 2 4.56 -8.91 -9.89
C GLN A 2 3.82 -9.24 -8.59
N GLY A 3 2.51 -9.46 -8.69
CA GLY A 3 1.69 -9.81 -7.53
C GLY A 3 1.52 -8.65 -6.55
N SER A 4 1.55 -8.94 -5.25
CA SER A 4 1.26 -7.97 -4.18
C SER A 4 2.23 -6.79 -4.14
N GLY A 5 3.50 -7.01 -4.44
CA GLY A 5 4.52 -5.95 -4.42
C GLY A 5 4.20 -4.79 -5.37
N GLY A 6 3.81 -5.09 -6.61
CA GLY A 6 3.44 -4.06 -7.59
C GLY A 6 2.14 -3.34 -7.22
N ARG A 7 1.20 -4.02 -6.57
CA ARG A 7 -0.07 -3.41 -6.12
C ARG A 7 0.14 -2.47 -4.95
N ASN A 8 0.92 -2.90 -3.96
CA ASN A 8 1.30 -2.06 -2.82
C ASN A 8 2.04 -0.81 -3.29
N LEU A 9 2.88 -0.93 -4.31
CA LEU A 9 3.60 0.21 -4.87
C LEU A 9 2.67 1.23 -5.52
N LYS A 10 1.65 0.79 -6.28
CA LYS A 10 0.64 1.68 -6.87
C LYS A 10 -0.16 2.43 -5.80
N ILE A 11 -0.56 1.74 -4.73
CA ILE A 11 -1.24 2.37 -3.59
C ILE A 11 -0.31 3.37 -2.90
N PHE A 12 0.97 3.03 -2.70
CA PHE A 12 1.96 3.94 -2.13
C PHE A 12 2.14 5.22 -2.96
N GLN A 13 2.29 5.09 -4.28
CA GLN A 13 2.38 6.23 -5.20
C GLN A 13 1.11 7.09 -5.16
N ALA A 14 -0.06 6.45 -5.00
CA ALA A 14 -1.34 7.15 -4.84
C ALA A 14 -1.42 7.94 -3.53
N MET A 15 -0.89 7.41 -2.43
CA MET A 15 -0.87 8.09 -1.14
C MET A 15 0.08 9.28 -1.12
N CYS A 16 1.30 9.10 -1.65
CA CYS A 16 2.33 10.15 -1.61
C CYS A 16 1.98 11.34 -2.52
N GLY A 17 1.61 11.05 -3.77
CA GLY A 17 1.55 12.07 -4.82
C GLY A 17 2.93 12.53 -5.28
N LEU A 18 2.94 13.23 -6.42
CA LEU A 18 4.17 13.66 -7.11
C LEU A 18 5.14 14.45 -6.20
N PRO A 19 4.71 15.48 -5.43
CA PRO A 19 5.63 16.30 -4.66
C PRO A 19 6.37 15.52 -3.56
N ALA A 20 5.70 14.55 -2.94
CA ALA A 20 6.23 13.80 -1.81
C ALA A 20 7.27 12.75 -2.22
N LEU A 21 7.31 12.33 -3.48
CA LEU A 21 8.23 11.30 -3.96
C LEU A 21 9.70 11.71 -3.86
N SER A 22 9.99 13.02 -3.92
CA SER A 22 11.33 13.57 -3.71
C SER A 22 11.89 13.32 -2.29
N ASN A 23 11.00 13.02 -1.33
CA ASN A 23 11.36 12.68 0.05
C ASN A 23 11.34 11.16 0.32
N VAL A 24 11.10 10.33 -0.71
CA VAL A 24 11.05 8.87 -0.57
C VAL A 24 12.41 8.26 -0.89
N THR A 25 12.85 7.34 -0.04
CA THR A 25 14.01 6.46 -0.27
C THR A 25 13.55 5.03 -0.41
N LEU A 26 13.91 4.39 -1.51
CA LEU A 26 13.64 2.99 -1.82
C LEU A 26 14.89 2.18 -1.52
N ALA A 27 14.85 1.38 -0.46
CA ALA A 27 16.00 0.60 -0.04
C ALA A 27 15.88 -0.87 -0.48
N THR A 28 16.93 -1.40 -1.12
CA THR A 28 17.08 -2.85 -1.35
C THR A 28 17.80 -3.50 -0.17
N ALA A 29 17.36 -4.67 0.26
CA ALA A 29 17.94 -5.40 1.39
C ALA A 29 18.38 -6.83 0.99
N ARG A 30 18.93 -7.59 1.95
CA ARG A 30 19.38 -8.99 1.77
C ARG A 30 20.52 -9.18 0.77
N TRP A 31 21.35 -8.17 0.58
CA TRP A 31 22.55 -8.23 -0.27
C TRP A 31 23.59 -9.26 0.17
N VAL A 32 23.51 -9.73 1.42
CA VAL A 32 24.40 -10.77 1.97
C VAL A 32 23.92 -12.18 1.61
N GLU A 33 22.64 -12.35 1.25
CA GLU A 33 22.01 -13.66 1.00
C GLU A 33 22.06 -14.10 -0.47
N ILE A 34 22.46 -13.20 -1.38
CA ILE A 34 22.42 -13.45 -2.83
C ILE A 34 23.75 -13.12 -3.50
N ALA A 35 24.01 -13.77 -4.63
CA ALA A 35 25.14 -13.43 -5.48
C ALA A 35 25.06 -11.97 -5.95
N LYS A 36 26.18 -11.25 -5.88
CA LYS A 36 26.27 -9.81 -6.18
C LYS A 36 25.75 -9.46 -7.57
N ASP A 37 26.06 -10.27 -8.57
CA ASP A 37 25.65 -10.03 -9.96
C ASP A 37 24.13 -10.18 -10.13
N LEU A 38 23.55 -11.21 -9.51
CA LEU A 38 22.10 -11.40 -9.50
C LEU A 38 21.38 -10.26 -8.77
N GLY A 39 21.92 -9.81 -7.62
CA GLY A 39 21.39 -8.67 -6.89
C GLY A 39 21.43 -7.38 -7.71
N THR A 40 22.56 -7.13 -8.37
CA THR A 40 22.75 -5.95 -9.23
C THR A 40 21.81 -5.98 -10.43
N HIS A 41 21.62 -7.14 -11.05
CA HIS A 41 20.66 -7.30 -12.15
C HIS A 41 19.22 -7.01 -11.69
N ARG A 42 18.81 -7.55 -10.54
CA ARG A 42 17.46 -7.32 -9.98
C ARG A 42 17.23 -5.87 -9.57
N GLU A 43 18.22 -5.25 -8.94
CA GLU A 43 18.14 -3.82 -8.62
C GLU A 43 17.96 -3.01 -9.90
N ARG A 44 18.78 -3.26 -10.92
CA ARG A 44 18.66 -2.59 -12.21
C ARG A 44 17.26 -2.73 -12.83
N GLU A 45 16.68 -3.94 -12.79
CA GLU A 45 15.30 -4.17 -13.24
C GLU A 45 14.29 -3.29 -12.48
N LEU A 46 14.46 -3.14 -11.16
CA LEU A 46 13.62 -2.25 -10.35
C LEU A 46 13.75 -0.79 -10.78
N GLU A 47 14.98 -0.32 -11.02
CA GLU A 47 15.27 1.08 -11.37
C GLU A 47 14.84 1.45 -12.79
N GLU A 48 14.91 0.52 -13.74
CA GLU A 48 14.66 0.80 -15.16
C GLU A 48 13.17 0.62 -15.52
N THR A 49 12.46 -0.26 -14.81
CA THR A 49 11.04 -0.54 -15.09
C THR A 49 10.15 0.56 -14.51
N GLN A 50 9.40 1.25 -15.38
CA GLN A 50 8.53 2.36 -14.98
C GLN A 50 7.44 1.94 -13.99
N ASP A 51 6.84 0.77 -14.20
CA ASP A 51 5.83 0.19 -13.31
C ASP A 51 6.41 -0.25 -11.95
N TYR A 52 7.73 -0.28 -11.81
CA TYR A 52 8.44 -0.53 -10.54
C TYR A 52 8.95 0.81 -10.00
N TRP A 53 10.26 0.96 -9.81
CA TRP A 53 10.83 2.15 -9.17
C TRP A 53 11.24 3.21 -10.19
N GLY A 54 11.26 2.90 -11.48
CA GLY A 54 11.74 3.82 -12.52
C GLY A 54 11.02 5.16 -12.53
N TRP A 55 9.68 5.15 -12.43
CA TRP A 55 8.91 6.40 -12.39
C TRP A 55 9.17 7.21 -11.10
N MET A 56 9.29 6.53 -9.96
CA MET A 56 9.60 7.17 -8.68
C MET A 56 11.00 7.78 -8.68
N LYS A 57 11.98 7.05 -9.22
CA LYS A 57 13.36 7.52 -9.41
C LYS A 57 13.41 8.79 -10.26
N GLN A 58 12.70 8.80 -11.39
CA GLN A 58 12.61 9.98 -12.27
C GLN A 58 11.96 11.18 -11.56
N THR A 59 11.03 10.93 -10.64
CA THR A 59 10.33 11.96 -9.86
C THR A 59 11.13 12.41 -8.62
N GLY A 60 12.34 11.87 -8.42
CA GLY A 60 13.28 12.32 -7.38
C GLY A 60 13.38 11.40 -6.17
N SER A 61 12.74 10.23 -6.16
CA SER A 61 12.98 9.23 -5.12
C SER A 61 14.41 8.70 -5.20
N ARG A 62 15.02 8.51 -4.03
CA ARG A 62 16.38 7.96 -3.90
C ARG A 62 16.33 6.45 -3.83
N ILE A 63 17.39 5.79 -4.29
CA ILE A 63 17.53 4.34 -4.23
C ILE A 63 18.81 4.02 -3.47
N GLU A 64 18.71 3.18 -2.46
CA GLU A 64 19.81 2.88 -1.55
C GLU A 64 19.91 1.39 -1.27
N ARG A 65 21.12 0.93 -0.90
CA ARG A 65 21.36 -0.47 -0.53
C ARG A 65 21.56 -0.61 0.97
N HIS A 66 20.75 -1.46 1.60
CA HIS A 66 20.90 -1.87 2.99
C HIS A 66 21.60 -3.23 3.10
N PHE A 67 22.77 -3.25 3.74
CA PHE A 67 23.66 -4.41 3.80
C PHE A 67 23.52 -5.21 5.10
N ALA A 68 22.36 -5.10 5.79
CA ALA A 68 22.08 -5.77 7.06
C ALA A 68 23.13 -5.47 8.14
N ASN A 69 23.69 -4.26 8.13
CA ASN A 69 24.68 -3.81 9.10
C ASN A 69 24.36 -2.40 9.61
N ARG A 70 24.92 -2.08 10.78
CA ARG A 70 24.70 -0.81 11.49
C ARG A 70 25.01 0.40 10.61
N ASP A 71 26.14 0.38 9.89
CA ASP A 71 26.58 1.54 9.11
C ASP A 71 25.61 1.86 7.97
N SER A 72 25.12 0.83 7.26
CA SER A 72 24.12 1.03 6.21
C SER A 72 22.76 1.46 6.75
N ALA A 73 22.38 1.05 7.95
CA ALA A 73 21.16 1.54 8.60
C ALA A 73 21.29 3.01 9.01
N LEU A 74 22.42 3.38 9.63
CA LEU A 74 22.67 4.76 10.06
C LEU A 74 22.70 5.72 8.87
N ARG A 75 23.35 5.35 7.76
CA ARG A 75 23.31 6.17 6.53
C ARG A 75 21.89 6.46 6.06
N LEU A 76 21.00 5.46 6.07
CA LEU A 76 19.60 5.66 5.70
C LEU A 76 18.89 6.62 6.65
N ILE A 77 19.17 6.55 7.96
CA ILE A 77 18.59 7.44 8.96
C ILE A 77 19.13 8.86 8.81
N ASP A 78 20.44 9.01 8.64
CA ASP A 78 21.12 10.30 8.52
C ASP A 78 20.57 11.12 7.35
N MET A 79 20.18 10.46 6.26
CA MET A 79 19.49 11.10 5.13
C MET A 79 18.24 11.87 5.57
N TYR A 80 17.56 11.44 6.63
CA TYR A 80 16.30 12.03 7.11
C TYR A 80 16.47 13.06 8.23
N LEU A 81 17.66 13.20 8.82
CA LEU A 81 17.89 14.12 9.95
C LEU A 81 17.90 15.60 9.53
N ASP A 82 18.25 15.90 8.27
CA ASP A 82 18.44 17.27 7.77
C ASP A 82 17.29 17.80 6.89
N PHE A 83 16.13 17.12 6.80
CA PHE A 83 15.08 17.52 5.86
C PHE A 83 14.35 18.81 6.30
N PRO A 84 14.42 19.92 5.53
CA PRO A 84 13.78 21.18 5.89
C PRO A 84 12.33 21.29 5.40
N LYS A 85 11.84 20.35 4.57
CA LYS A 85 10.55 20.50 3.86
C LYS A 85 9.51 19.52 4.37
N ARG A 86 8.55 20.03 5.14
CA ARG A 86 7.25 19.38 5.32
C ARG A 86 6.57 19.32 3.95
N VAL A 87 6.49 18.14 3.36
CA VAL A 87 5.72 17.90 2.15
C VAL A 87 4.37 17.31 2.56
N SER A 88 3.30 17.86 2.01
CA SER A 88 1.96 17.31 2.19
C SER A 88 1.80 16.09 1.29
N LEU A 89 1.22 15.01 1.84
CA LEU A 89 0.87 13.82 1.06
C LEU A 89 -0.45 14.05 0.34
N GLU A 90 -0.60 13.55 -0.88
CA GLU A 90 -1.82 13.74 -1.66
C GLU A 90 -3.06 13.16 -0.95
N ILE A 91 -2.95 11.97 -0.34
CA ILE A 91 -4.08 11.40 0.43
C ILE A 91 -4.52 12.33 1.56
N ARG A 92 -3.57 13.03 2.19
CA ARG A 92 -3.88 14.00 3.24
C ARG A 92 -4.61 15.22 2.67
N GLU A 93 -4.21 15.70 1.50
CA GLU A 93 -4.88 16.82 0.84
C GLU A 93 -6.31 16.44 0.42
N GLU A 94 -6.49 15.25 -0.15
CA GLU A 94 -7.79 14.74 -0.57
C GLU A 94 -8.77 14.60 0.59
N LEU A 95 -8.32 14.04 1.72
CA LEU A 95 -9.14 13.87 2.92
C LEU A 95 -9.43 15.21 3.60
N VAL A 96 -8.38 15.98 3.95
CA VAL A 96 -8.52 17.14 4.84
C VAL A 96 -9.00 18.39 4.10
N LEU A 97 -8.40 18.71 2.95
CA LEU A 97 -8.75 19.92 2.20
C LEU A 97 -9.87 19.64 1.20
N GLY A 98 -9.86 18.45 0.60
CA GLY A 98 -10.86 18.02 -0.36
C GLY A 98 -12.15 17.49 0.27
N GLY A 99 -12.17 17.19 1.57
CA GLY A 99 -13.33 16.63 2.26
C GLY A 99 -13.80 15.30 1.66
N LYS A 100 -12.91 14.57 0.97
CA LYS A 100 -13.24 13.28 0.36
C LYS A 100 -13.29 12.20 1.42
N GLN A 101 -14.19 11.25 1.25
CA GLN A 101 -14.11 9.97 1.98
C GLN A 101 -12.94 9.15 1.44
N LEU A 102 -12.42 8.22 2.25
CA LEU A 102 -11.28 7.39 1.89
C LEU A 102 -11.47 6.67 0.55
N GLU A 103 -12.65 6.08 0.33
CA GLU A 103 -13.00 5.32 -0.86
C GLU A 103 -12.97 6.20 -2.12
N GLN A 104 -13.12 7.51 -1.95
CA GLN A 104 -13.10 8.49 -3.03
C GLN A 104 -11.70 8.99 -3.37
N THR A 105 -10.72 8.80 -2.48
CA THR A 105 -9.31 9.17 -2.67
C THR A 105 -8.66 8.33 -3.78
N ARG A 106 -7.57 8.83 -4.36
CA ARG A 106 -6.82 8.09 -5.37
C ARG A 106 -6.28 6.77 -4.82
N ALA A 107 -5.79 6.77 -3.57
CA ALA A 107 -5.31 5.58 -2.90
C ALA A 107 -6.43 4.58 -2.60
N GLY A 108 -7.58 5.05 -2.12
CA GLY A 108 -8.76 4.21 -1.85
C GLY A 108 -9.25 3.50 -3.11
N LYS A 109 -9.31 4.20 -4.24
CA LYS A 109 -9.67 3.60 -5.54
C LYS A 109 -8.69 2.52 -6.00
N GLU A 110 -7.39 2.67 -5.72
CA GLU A 110 -6.41 1.63 -6.04
C GLU A 110 -6.58 0.38 -5.15
N VAL A 111 -6.91 0.57 -3.87
CA VAL A 111 -7.28 -0.54 -2.97
C VAL A 111 -8.53 -1.24 -3.47
N GLU A 112 -9.58 -0.49 -3.82
CA GLU A 112 -10.83 -1.05 -4.34
C GLU A 112 -10.60 -1.86 -5.63
N LYS A 113 -9.80 -1.35 -6.57
CA LYS A 113 -9.40 -2.09 -7.77
C LYS A 113 -8.65 -3.38 -7.46
N ASP A 114 -7.85 -3.42 -6.39
CA ASP A 114 -7.20 -4.66 -5.96
C ASP A 114 -8.21 -5.64 -5.35
N LEU A 115 -9.10 -5.16 -4.47
CA LEU A 115 -10.16 -5.97 -3.86
C LEU A 115 -11.07 -6.59 -4.91
N LEU A 116 -11.52 -5.81 -5.90
CA LEU A 116 -12.34 -6.29 -7.02
C LEU A 116 -11.61 -7.34 -7.85
N ARG A 117 -10.30 -7.16 -8.10
CA ARG A 117 -9.49 -8.17 -8.80
C ARG A 117 -9.38 -9.46 -8.01
N GLN A 118 -9.15 -9.39 -6.71
CA GLN A 118 -9.07 -10.57 -5.84
C GLN A 118 -10.40 -11.30 -5.78
N ARG A 119 -11.51 -10.56 -5.64
CA ARG A 119 -12.87 -11.11 -5.68
C ARG A 119 -13.17 -11.81 -7.00
N ASN A 120 -12.91 -11.17 -8.13
CA ASN A 120 -13.16 -11.74 -9.45
C ASN A 120 -12.29 -12.97 -9.71
N ALA A 121 -11.03 -12.97 -9.27
CA ALA A 121 -10.16 -14.15 -9.36
C ALA A 121 -10.70 -15.30 -8.51
N ALA A 122 -11.24 -15.03 -7.31
CA ALA A 122 -11.84 -16.04 -6.46
C ALA A 122 -13.12 -16.63 -7.08
N LEU A 123 -14.01 -15.78 -7.60
CA LEU A 123 -15.22 -16.21 -8.31
C LEU A 123 -14.90 -16.98 -9.59
N GLY A 124 -13.88 -16.59 -10.34
CA GLY A 124 -13.42 -17.31 -11.53
C GLY A 124 -12.96 -18.73 -11.21
N ARG A 125 -12.16 -18.91 -10.14
CA ARG A 125 -11.76 -20.25 -9.66
C ARG A 125 -12.97 -21.11 -9.29
N LEU A 126 -13.97 -20.50 -8.65
CA LEU A 126 -15.19 -21.19 -8.29
C LEU A 126 -15.95 -21.65 -9.53
N ALA A 127 -16.15 -20.77 -10.51
CA ALA A 127 -16.84 -21.10 -11.76
C ALA A 127 -16.13 -22.22 -12.55
N THR A 128 -14.79 -22.23 -12.58
CA THR A 128 -14.02 -23.33 -13.18
C THR A 128 -14.25 -24.65 -12.44
N THR A 129 -14.29 -24.62 -11.11
CA THR A 129 -14.55 -25.81 -10.29
C THR A 129 -15.98 -26.33 -10.49
N GLU A 130 -16.96 -25.43 -10.56
CA GLU A 130 -18.37 -25.78 -10.85
C GLU A 130 -18.47 -26.46 -12.22
N HIS A 131 -17.80 -25.92 -13.24
CA HIS A 131 -17.76 -26.53 -14.56
C HIS A 131 -17.15 -27.93 -14.55
N MET A 132 -16.02 -28.13 -13.86
CA MET A 132 -15.39 -29.45 -13.73
C MET A 132 -16.28 -30.48 -13.02
N MET A 133 -17.05 -30.04 -12.01
CA MET A 133 -18.04 -30.87 -11.33
C MET A 133 -19.18 -31.29 -12.28
N PHE A 134 -19.69 -30.34 -13.08
CA PHE A 134 -20.67 -30.63 -14.13
C PHE A 134 -20.14 -31.52 -15.25
N GLU A 135 -18.84 -31.61 -15.49
CA GLU A 135 -18.29 -32.54 -16.49
C GLU A 135 -18.11 -33.95 -15.92
N LYS A 136 -17.52 -34.05 -14.72
CA LYS A 136 -17.07 -35.34 -14.17
C LYS A 136 -18.12 -36.08 -13.35
N HIS A 137 -19.08 -35.37 -12.75
CA HIS A 137 -20.16 -35.93 -11.94
C HIS A 137 -19.72 -36.94 -10.86
N ASP A 138 -18.48 -36.84 -10.36
CA ASP A 138 -17.95 -37.75 -9.35
C ASP A 138 -17.98 -37.14 -7.95
N HIS A 139 -17.97 -38.00 -6.93
CA HIS A 139 -18.00 -37.57 -5.53
C HIS A 139 -16.75 -36.75 -5.15
N ALA A 140 -15.61 -36.98 -5.82
CA ALA A 140 -14.37 -36.26 -5.55
C ALA A 140 -14.47 -34.78 -5.96
N THR A 141 -14.99 -34.49 -7.15
CA THR A 141 -15.21 -33.11 -7.64
C THR A 141 -16.32 -32.39 -6.89
N MET A 142 -17.33 -33.11 -6.40
CA MET A 142 -18.36 -32.53 -5.52
C MET A 142 -17.76 -32.03 -4.19
N LEU A 143 -16.90 -32.84 -3.55
CA LEU A 143 -16.20 -32.44 -2.32
C LEU A 143 -15.23 -31.27 -2.57
N GLU A 144 -14.52 -31.28 -3.70
CA GLU A 144 -13.63 -30.19 -4.08
C GLU A 144 -14.40 -28.88 -4.30
N LEU A 145 -15.59 -28.95 -4.90
CA LEU A 145 -16.45 -27.79 -5.09
C LEU A 145 -16.94 -27.21 -3.76
N GLU A 146 -17.43 -28.04 -2.84
CA GLU A 146 -17.87 -27.58 -1.52
C GLU A 146 -16.73 -26.90 -0.76
N ARG A 147 -15.53 -27.49 -0.79
CA ARG A 147 -14.35 -26.89 -0.17
C ARG A 147 -13.99 -25.55 -0.81
N ASN A 148 -13.95 -25.47 -2.13
CA ASN A 148 -13.65 -24.23 -2.84
C ASN A 148 -14.71 -23.15 -2.57
N LYS A 149 -16.00 -23.51 -2.46
CA LYS A 149 -17.06 -22.59 -2.04
C LYS A 149 -16.79 -22.01 -0.66
N MET A 150 -16.50 -22.87 0.32
CA MET A 150 -16.21 -22.42 1.68
C MET A 150 -14.97 -21.51 1.75
N GLU A 151 -13.90 -21.85 1.02
CA GLU A 151 -12.68 -21.05 0.98
C GLU A 151 -12.91 -19.68 0.33
N VAL A 152 -13.64 -19.62 -0.79
CA VAL A 152 -13.98 -18.37 -1.48
C VAL A 152 -14.87 -17.49 -0.60
N ASP A 153 -15.89 -18.06 0.03
CA ASP A 153 -16.80 -17.33 0.92
C ASP A 153 -16.06 -16.77 2.14
N GLN A 154 -15.15 -17.55 2.73
CA GLN A 154 -14.32 -17.08 3.83
C GLN A 154 -13.38 -15.95 3.39
N GLN A 155 -12.77 -16.07 2.20
CA GLN A 155 -11.93 -15.01 1.64
C GLN A 155 -12.70 -13.72 1.41
N ILE A 156 -13.90 -13.78 0.83
CA ILE A 156 -14.75 -12.60 0.60
C ILE A 156 -15.12 -11.94 1.92
N ARG A 157 -15.59 -12.71 2.92
CA ARG A 157 -15.92 -12.17 4.26
C ARG A 157 -14.73 -11.50 4.92
N LEU A 158 -13.54 -12.09 4.81
CA LEU A 158 -12.32 -11.53 5.37
C LEU A 158 -11.93 -10.22 4.68
N LEU A 159 -12.03 -10.14 3.36
CA LEU A 159 -11.73 -8.94 2.60
C LEU A 159 -12.69 -7.79 2.98
N GLU A 160 -13.98 -8.07 3.09
CA GLU A 160 -14.98 -7.09 3.51
C GLU A 160 -14.78 -6.63 4.97
N ALA A 161 -14.35 -7.53 5.85
CA ALA A 161 -14.01 -7.17 7.23
C ALA A 161 -12.78 -6.24 7.29
N LYS A 162 -11.71 -6.57 6.55
CA LYS A 162 -10.50 -5.73 6.46
C LYS A 162 -10.80 -4.36 5.87
N GLN A 163 -11.67 -4.29 4.86
CA GLN A 163 -12.08 -3.02 4.27
C GLN A 163 -12.81 -2.15 5.29
N ARG A 164 -13.76 -2.73 6.05
CA ARG A 164 -14.47 -2.02 7.13
C ARG A 164 -13.54 -1.56 8.24
N GLU A 165 -12.61 -2.41 8.66
CA GLU A 165 -11.62 -2.08 9.69
C GLU A 165 -10.74 -0.91 9.25
N LEU A 166 -10.29 -0.90 8.00
CA LEU A 166 -9.49 0.18 7.44
C LEU A 166 -10.27 1.49 7.42
N SER A 167 -11.50 1.50 6.90
CA SER A 167 -12.35 2.71 6.88
C SER A 167 -12.63 3.23 8.29
N ALA A 168 -12.99 2.36 9.24
CA ALA A 168 -13.26 2.75 10.63
C ALA A 168 -12.03 3.27 11.38
N GLY A 169 -10.85 2.64 11.17
CA GLY A 169 -9.59 3.11 11.76
C GLY A 169 -9.20 4.51 11.29
N LEU A 170 -9.56 4.84 10.04
CA LEU A 170 -9.26 6.14 9.44
C LEU A 170 -10.25 7.23 9.89
N GLU A 171 -11.54 6.92 9.99
CA GLU A 171 -12.54 7.82 10.63
C GLU A 171 -12.13 8.17 12.07
N LYS A 172 -11.64 7.17 12.82
CA LYS A 172 -11.15 7.39 14.17
C LYS A 172 -9.93 8.33 14.19
N TYR A 173 -8.96 8.10 13.30
CA TYR A 173 -7.79 8.95 13.16
C TYR A 173 -8.15 10.40 12.80
N GLU A 174 -9.18 10.61 11.97
CA GLU A 174 -9.71 11.96 11.68
C GLU A 174 -10.32 12.61 12.92
N SER A 175 -11.18 11.91 13.67
CA SER A 175 -11.80 12.45 14.88
C SER A 175 -10.76 12.84 15.96
N GLU A 176 -9.74 12.00 16.17
CA GLU A 176 -8.64 12.26 17.11
C GLU A 176 -7.86 13.52 16.71
N ARG A 177 -7.69 13.75 15.40
CA ARG A 177 -7.01 14.92 14.87
C ARG A 177 -7.84 16.20 14.90
N GLU A 178 -9.13 16.14 14.66
CA GLU A 178 -10.04 17.28 14.85
C GLU A 178 -10.04 17.73 16.31
N HIS A 179 -10.05 16.76 17.24
CA HIS A 179 -9.86 17.01 18.67
C HIS A 179 -8.52 17.69 18.98
N GLU A 180 -7.39 17.17 18.47
CA GLU A 180 -6.07 17.79 18.68
C GLU A 180 -5.95 19.20 18.06
N ALA A 181 -6.55 19.43 16.88
CA ALA A 181 -6.55 20.72 16.22
C ALA A 181 -7.44 21.74 16.96
N GLY A 182 -8.59 21.31 17.47
CA GLY A 182 -9.47 22.10 18.33
C GLY A 182 -8.79 22.53 19.63
N PHE A 183 -8.04 21.61 20.27
CA PHE A 183 -7.23 21.93 21.45
C PHE A 183 -6.13 22.97 21.14
N ARG A 184 -5.44 22.83 20.01
CA ARG A 184 -4.37 23.76 19.59
C ARG A 184 -4.91 25.17 19.28
N CYS A 185 -6.12 25.27 18.71
CA CYS A 185 -6.80 26.54 18.44
C CYS A 185 -7.19 27.25 19.75
N CYS A 186 -7.74 26.52 20.73
CA CYS A 186 -8.10 27.08 22.04
C CYS A 186 -6.88 27.59 22.83
N CYS A 187 -5.75 26.89 22.83
CA CYS A 187 -4.54 27.37 23.51
C CYS A 187 -3.92 28.63 22.86
N SER A 188 -4.02 28.78 21.54
CA SER A 188 -3.48 29.96 20.84
C SER A 188 -4.35 31.23 21.00
N LYS A 189 -5.65 31.07 21.31
CA LYS A 189 -6.56 32.20 21.58
C LYS A 189 -6.51 32.69 23.04
N GLY A 190 -5.95 31.90 23.95
CA GLY A 190 -5.79 32.25 25.38
C GLY A 190 -4.52 33.03 25.73
N SER A 191 -3.69 33.42 24.76
CA SER A 191 -2.39 34.10 24.97
C SER A 191 -2.29 35.50 24.34
N ARG A 192 -3.42 36.14 24.02
CA ARG A 192 -3.51 37.56 23.63
C ARG A 192 -4.50 38.32 24.52
N GLY A 193 -4.24 38.32 25.80
CA GLY A 193 -4.95 39.11 26.79
C GLY A 193 -4.06 39.31 28.00
N ASP A 194 -3.15 40.28 27.87
CA ASP A 194 -2.68 41.21 28.91
C ASP A 194 -1.85 42.31 28.25
#